data_AF-A0A6V7LW06-F1
#
_entry.id   AF-A0A6V7LW06-F1
#
_cell.length_a   1.000
_cell.length_b   1.000
_cell.length_c   1.000
_cell.angle_alpha   90.00
_cell.angle_beta   90.00
_cell.angle_gamma   90.00
#
_symmetry.space_group_name_H-M   'P 1'
#
loop_
_entity.id
_entity.type
_entity.pdbx_description
1 polymer ?
#
loop_
_entity_poly.entity_id
_entity_poly.type
_entity_poly.pdbx_seq_one_letter_code
_entity_poly.pdbx_strand_id
1 'polypeptide(L)'
;LKRSKMRIVLGDHDQLSTQEAPAVMRAVSAVIRHRNFDMNSYNHDVALLKLRKPVKFSKTVKPVCLPHLTREPAGKEGIVVGWGRTTEGGMLAGEVHEVKVPILSLDQCRRTKYKATRITENMICAGKGMMDSCQGDSGGPLLVHDGDKFEIV
;
A
#
# COMPACT_ATOMS: atom_id res chain seq x y z
N LEU A 1 -6.01 -7.52 21.50
CA LEU A 1 -4.92 -6.55 21.23
C LEU A 1 -5.13 -5.29 22.06
N LYS A 2 -4.30 -5.02 23.09
CA LYS A 2 -4.37 -3.79 23.88
C LYS A 2 -4.14 -2.59 22.94
N ARG A 3 -5.14 -1.70 22.83
CA ARG A 3 -5.25 -0.58 21.87
C ARG A 3 -4.27 0.59 22.10
N SER A 4 -3.08 0.39 22.68
CA SER A 4 -2.26 1.50 23.21
C SER A 4 -0.86 1.69 22.63
N LYS A 5 -0.48 1.08 21.49
CA LYS A 5 0.90 1.23 20.95
C LYS A 5 1.03 1.60 19.46
N MET A 6 -0.05 1.62 18.67
CA MET A 6 0.08 1.89 17.24
C MET A 6 0.15 3.39 16.94
N ARG A 7 1.10 3.75 16.07
CA ARG A 7 1.35 5.12 15.60
C ARG A 7 1.49 5.10 14.09
N ILE A 8 1.03 6.17 13.45
CA ILE A 8 1.22 6.45 12.04
C ILE A 8 2.20 7.61 11.93
N VAL A 9 3.20 7.46 11.07
CA VAL A 9 4.17 8.49 10.72
C VAL A 9 3.82 8.95 9.31
N LEU A 10 3.71 10.27 9.09
CA LEU A 10 3.34 10.84 7.80
C LEU A 10 4.41 11.84 7.34
N GLY A 11 4.68 11.86 6.03
CA GLY A 11 5.62 12.80 5.40
C GLY A 11 7.09 12.50 5.69
N ASP A 12 7.40 11.24 5.98
CA ASP A 12 8.77 10.73 6.18
C ASP A 12 9.40 10.37 4.83
N HIS A 13 10.73 10.47 4.70
CA HIS A 13 11.46 10.08 3.49
C HIS A 13 12.62 9.14 3.83
N ASP A 14 13.53 9.54 4.73
CA ASP A 14 14.61 8.69 5.25
C ASP A 14 14.39 8.31 6.73
N GLN A 15 14.03 7.05 6.98
CA GLN A 15 13.77 6.53 8.33
C GLN A 15 15.02 6.44 9.22
N LEU A 16 16.22 6.57 8.64
CA LEU A 16 17.50 6.56 9.35
C LEU A 16 18.01 7.97 9.66
N SER A 17 17.45 9.00 9.03
CA SER A 17 17.85 10.38 9.22
C SER A 17 17.04 11.07 10.32
N THR A 18 17.72 11.93 11.07
CA THR A 18 17.09 12.87 12.03
C THR A 18 17.22 14.32 11.58
N GLN A 19 17.80 14.54 10.39
CA GLN A 19 18.10 15.88 9.85
C GLN A 19 17.01 16.40 8.89
N GLU A 20 16.06 15.56 8.50
CA GLU A 20 14.97 15.94 7.60
C GLU A 20 13.86 16.74 8.30
N ALA A 21 12.96 17.32 7.48
CA ALA A 21 11.77 17.97 8.00
C ALA A 21 10.98 17.00 8.90
N PRO A 22 10.46 17.45 10.05
CA PRO A 22 9.91 16.53 11.04
C PRO A 22 8.66 15.82 10.50
N ALA A 23 8.76 14.49 10.42
CA ALA A 23 7.62 13.64 10.13
C ALA A 23 6.51 13.83 11.18
N VAL A 24 5.26 13.72 10.75
CA VAL A 24 4.11 13.92 11.63
C VAL A 24 3.71 12.59 12.25
N MET A 25 3.91 12.43 13.56
CA MET A 25 3.47 11.24 14.27
C MET A 25 2.05 11.40 14.84
N ARG A 26 1.19 10.40 14.64
CA ARG A 26 -0.17 10.35 15.19
C ARG A 26 -0.48 8.99 15.81
N ALA A 27 -0.96 9.00 17.06
CA ALA A 27 -1.48 7.79 17.68
C ALA A 27 -2.80 7.35 17.02
N VAL A 28 -3.04 6.05 16.97
CA VAL A 28 -4.29 5.48 16.44
C VAL A 28 -5.29 5.31 17.57
N SER A 29 -6.51 5.80 17.35
CA SER A 29 -7.64 5.70 18.30
C SER A 29 -8.51 4.46 18.04
N ALA A 30 -8.62 4.02 16.79
CA ALA A 30 -9.35 2.82 16.43
C ALA A 30 -8.76 2.14 15.20
N VAL A 31 -8.85 0.81 15.18
CA VAL A 31 -8.57 -0.06 14.04
C VAL A 31 -9.90 -0.69 13.64
N ILE A 32 -10.36 -0.39 12.43
CA ILE A 32 -11.64 -0.85 11.90
C ILE A 32 -11.34 -1.80 10.76
N ARG A 33 -11.31 -3.10 11.06
CA ARG A 33 -11.10 -4.15 10.06
C ARG A 33 -12.37 -4.38 9.26
N HIS A 34 -12.24 -4.76 8.00
CA HIS A 34 -13.37 -5.21 7.20
C HIS A 34 -14.09 -6.37 7.90
N ARG A 35 -15.43 -6.31 7.97
CA ARG A 35 -16.22 -7.29 8.73
C ARG A 35 -16.12 -8.71 8.16
N ASN A 36 -15.90 -8.81 6.85
CA ASN A 36 -15.80 -10.07 6.12
C ASN A 36 -14.35 -10.47 5.83
N PHE A 37 -13.36 -9.87 6.52
CA PHE A 37 -11.96 -10.29 6.36
C PHE A 37 -11.83 -11.77 6.74
N ASP A 38 -11.30 -12.57 5.81
CA ASP A 38 -11.05 -14.00 6.01
C ASP A 38 -9.55 -14.27 6.10
N MET A 39 -9.11 -14.80 7.23
CA MET A 39 -7.68 -14.99 7.52
C MET A 39 -7.04 -16.14 6.72
N ASN A 40 -7.83 -17.06 6.17
CA ASN A 40 -7.30 -18.20 5.42
C ASN A 40 -7.03 -17.85 3.95
N SER A 41 -7.96 -17.11 3.34
CA SER A 41 -7.91 -16.66 1.95
C SER A 41 -7.29 -15.28 1.78
N TYR A 42 -7.24 -14.45 2.84
CA TYR A 42 -6.96 -13.01 2.77
C TYR A 42 -7.99 -12.22 1.96
N ASN A 43 -9.19 -12.78 1.75
CA ASN A 43 -10.26 -12.03 1.11
C ASN A 43 -10.70 -10.87 2.01
N HIS A 44 -10.97 -9.72 1.41
CA HIS A 44 -11.26 -8.46 2.10
C HIS A 44 -10.18 -8.00 3.09
N ASP A 45 -8.90 -8.17 2.75
CA ASP A 45 -7.78 -7.68 3.55
C ASP A 45 -7.63 -6.15 3.48
N VAL A 46 -8.53 -5.45 4.17
CA VAL A 46 -8.55 -3.99 4.26
C VAL A 46 -8.96 -3.55 5.66
N ALA A 47 -8.34 -2.48 6.16
CA ALA A 47 -8.68 -1.87 7.43
C ALA A 47 -8.52 -0.35 7.39
N LEU A 48 -9.35 0.35 8.17
CA LEU A 48 -9.24 1.79 8.40
C LEU A 48 -8.60 2.07 9.76
N LEU A 49 -7.66 3.01 9.78
CA LEU A 49 -7.00 3.47 11.00
C LEU A 49 -7.47 4.89 11.33
N LYS A 50 -8.24 5.03 12.42
CA LYS A 50 -8.71 6.35 12.86
C LYS A 50 -7.65 7.03 13.71
N LEU A 51 -7.04 8.09 13.20
CA LEU A 51 -6.09 8.90 13.97
C LEU A 51 -6.75 9.54 15.19
N ARG A 52 -6.01 9.61 16.31
CA ARG A 52 -6.49 10.23 17.57
C ARG A 52 -6.60 11.76 17.46
N LYS A 53 -5.77 12.38 16.61
CA LYS A 53 -5.82 13.81 16.29
C LYS A 53 -5.70 13.97 14.77
N PRO A 54 -6.34 14.99 14.18
CA PRO A 54 -6.18 15.27 12.76
C PRO A 54 -4.72 15.65 12.42
N VAL A 55 -4.39 15.55 11.14
CA VAL A 55 -3.15 16.04 10.55
C VAL A 55 -3.46 17.23 9.66
N LYS A 56 -2.60 18.25 9.66
CA LYS A 56 -2.70 19.37 8.70
C LYS A 56 -2.01 18.95 7.42
N PHE A 57 -2.64 19.20 6.28
CA PHE A 57 -1.99 18.99 5.00
C PHE A 57 -0.86 19.99 4.78
N SER A 58 0.18 19.53 4.09
CA SER A 58 1.40 20.29 3.82
C SER A 58 1.92 19.93 2.43
N LYS A 59 3.13 20.37 2.10
CA LYS A 59 3.83 19.92 0.89
C LYS A 59 4.13 18.42 0.92
N THR A 60 4.43 17.87 2.10
CA THR A 60 4.85 16.46 2.30
C THR A 60 3.73 15.55 2.81
N VAL A 61 2.61 16.12 3.28
CA VAL A 61 1.46 15.34 3.78
C VAL A 61 0.21 15.73 2.99
N LYS A 62 -0.23 14.85 2.10
CA LYS A 62 -1.45 15.01 1.31
C LYS A 62 -2.20 13.66 1.22
N PRO A 63 -3.54 13.68 1.12
CA PRO A 63 -4.30 12.46 0.89
C PRO A 63 -4.13 11.98 -0.56
N VAL A 64 -4.25 10.66 -0.75
CA VAL A 64 -4.45 10.04 -2.07
C VAL A 64 -5.94 10.01 -2.40
N CYS A 65 -6.30 10.01 -3.68
CA CYS A 65 -7.68 9.84 -4.11
C CYS A 65 -8.12 8.38 -4.00
N LEU A 66 -9.41 8.14 -3.72
CA LEU A 66 -10.02 6.82 -3.80
C LEU A 66 -10.42 6.50 -5.24
N PRO A 67 -10.41 5.22 -5.65
CA PRO A 67 -10.75 4.85 -7.01
C PRO A 67 -12.25 5.04 -7.29
N HIS A 68 -12.58 5.34 -8.54
CA HIS A 68 -13.95 5.29 -9.02
C HIS A 68 -14.38 3.83 -9.29
N LEU A 69 -15.50 3.41 -8.71
CA LEU A 69 -16.03 2.02 -8.76
C LEU A 69 -16.18 1.41 -10.17
N THR A 70 -16.23 2.25 -11.21
CA THR A 70 -16.46 1.81 -12.60
C THR A 70 -15.18 1.67 -13.42
N ARG A 71 -14.01 1.98 -12.85
CA ARG A 71 -12.73 1.99 -13.59
C ARG A 71 -11.92 0.75 -13.24
N GLU A 72 -11.76 -0.15 -14.19
CA GLU A 72 -10.85 -1.28 -14.09
C GLU A 72 -9.40 -0.80 -14.26
N PRO A 73 -8.51 -1.04 -13.27
CA PRO A 73 -7.10 -0.64 -13.36
C PRO A 73 -6.25 -1.56 -14.25
N ALA A 74 -6.72 -2.76 -14.62
CA ALA A 74 -5.97 -3.69 -15.46
C ALA A 74 -5.44 -3.05 -16.75
N GLY A 75 -4.19 -3.36 -17.08
CA GLY A 75 -3.48 -2.82 -18.24
C GLY A 75 -2.81 -1.46 -18.00
N LYS A 76 -3.12 -0.77 -16.89
CA LYS A 76 -2.38 0.44 -16.49
C LYS A 76 -1.03 0.08 -15.86
N GLU A 77 -0.13 1.07 -15.85
CA GLU A 77 1.09 1.04 -15.04
C GLU A 77 0.78 1.52 -13.63
N GLY A 78 0.98 0.64 -12.65
CA GLY A 78 0.86 0.94 -11.23
C GLY A 78 2.21 1.31 -10.63
N ILE A 79 2.20 2.08 -9.54
CA ILE A 79 3.36 2.49 -8.78
C ILE A 79 3.22 1.95 -7.37
N VAL A 80 4.18 1.15 -6.93
CA VAL A 80 4.29 0.68 -5.54
C VAL A 80 5.37 1.51 -4.84
N VAL A 81 5.08 1.99 -3.65
CA VAL A 81 5.97 2.87 -2.87
C VAL A 81 6.18 2.30 -1.47
N GLY A 82 7.43 2.31 -0.98
CA GLY A 82 7.75 1.79 0.35
C GLY A 82 9.22 1.84 0.76
N TRP A 83 9.51 1.43 2.00
CA TRP A 83 10.83 1.24 2.61
C TRP A 83 11.23 -0.24 2.72
N GLY A 84 10.47 -1.12 2.06
CA GLY A 84 10.70 -2.54 2.03
C GLY A 84 12.08 -2.87 1.48
N ARG A 85 12.46 -4.14 1.63
CA ARG A 85 13.78 -4.59 1.17
C ARG A 85 13.91 -4.32 -0.32
N THR A 86 15.08 -3.92 -0.79
CA THR A 86 15.35 -3.75 -2.22
C THR A 86 15.77 -5.06 -2.89
N THR A 87 16.09 -6.08 -2.09
CA THR A 87 16.45 -7.44 -2.53
C THR A 87 15.85 -8.49 -1.60
N GLU A 88 15.60 -9.69 -2.12
CA GLU A 88 15.11 -10.82 -1.31
C GLU A 88 16.12 -11.15 -0.19
N GLY A 89 15.66 -11.13 1.07
CA GLY A 89 16.52 -11.34 2.24
C GLY A 89 17.44 -10.17 2.62
N GLY A 90 17.40 -9.05 1.89
CA GLY A 90 18.22 -7.86 2.16
C GLY A 90 17.83 -7.06 3.41
N MET A 91 18.53 -5.94 3.64
CA MET A 91 18.17 -4.97 4.68
C MET A 91 16.99 -4.09 4.23
N LEU A 92 16.28 -3.49 5.20
CA LEU A 92 15.30 -2.45 4.89
C LEU A 92 16.00 -1.21 4.34
N ALA A 93 15.34 -0.50 3.43
CA ALA A 93 15.86 0.75 2.89
C ALA A 93 15.69 1.87 3.93
N GLY A 94 16.68 2.76 4.03
CA GLY A 94 16.54 4.00 4.81
C GLY A 94 15.59 4.97 4.12
N GLU A 95 15.83 5.20 2.83
CA GLU A 95 15.02 6.05 1.97
C GLU A 95 13.84 5.30 1.34
N VAL A 96 12.74 6.00 1.10
CA VAL A 96 11.59 5.44 0.38
C VAL A 96 11.94 5.21 -1.09
N HIS A 97 11.52 4.06 -1.63
CA HIS A 97 11.66 3.73 -3.03
C HIS A 97 10.31 3.54 -3.70
N GLU A 98 10.31 3.65 -5.02
CA GLU A 98 9.16 3.32 -5.85
C GLU A 98 9.55 2.37 -6.99
N VAL A 99 8.59 1.56 -7.41
CA VAL A 99 8.71 0.71 -8.60
C VAL A 99 7.44 0.76 -9.42
N LYS A 100 7.62 0.82 -10.74
CA LYS A 100 6.55 0.77 -11.72
C LYS A 100 6.29 -0.67 -12.13
N VAL A 101 5.05 -1.10 -12.05
CA VAL A 101 4.62 -2.49 -12.31
C VAL A 101 3.33 -2.50 -13.14
N PRO A 102 3.20 -3.40 -14.14
CA PRO A 102 1.95 -3.51 -14.89
C PRO A 102 0.87 -4.14 -14.01
N ILE A 103 -0.35 -3.60 -14.07
CA ILE A 103 -1.52 -4.18 -13.39
C ILE A 103 -2.15 -5.24 -14.30
N LEU A 104 -2.36 -6.42 -13.76
CA LEU A 104 -2.90 -7.58 -14.47
C LEU A 104 -4.42 -7.62 -14.32
N SER A 105 -5.10 -8.11 -15.36
CA SER A 105 -6.50 -8.49 -15.22
C SER A 105 -6.65 -9.68 -14.26
N LEU A 106 -7.85 -9.86 -13.69
CA LEU A 106 -8.12 -11.00 -12.81
C LEU A 106 -7.82 -12.35 -13.49
N ASP A 107 -8.15 -12.49 -14.78
CA ASP A 107 -7.86 -13.69 -15.57
C ASP A 107 -6.36 -13.91 -15.76
N GLN A 108 -5.61 -12.85 -16.05
CA GLN A 108 -4.15 -12.93 -16.12
C GLN A 108 -3.57 -13.34 -14.77
N CYS A 109 -4.08 -12.77 -13.68
CA CYS A 109 -3.62 -13.12 -12.34
C CYS A 109 -3.89 -14.59 -12.00
N ARG A 110 -5.09 -15.11 -12.30
CA ARG A 110 -5.45 -16.51 -12.08
C ARG A 110 -4.64 -17.52 -12.90
N ARG A 111 -3.96 -17.07 -13.95
CA ARG A 111 -3.04 -17.89 -14.78
C ARG A 111 -1.58 -17.81 -14.32
N THR A 112 -1.27 -17.05 -13.28
CA THR A 112 0.06 -17.03 -12.68
C THR A 112 0.35 -18.32 -11.91
N LYS A 113 1.51 -18.38 -11.24
CA LYS A 113 1.91 -19.55 -10.42
C LYS A 113 1.05 -19.74 -9.17
N TYR A 114 0.25 -18.73 -8.77
CA TYR A 114 -0.66 -18.85 -7.64
C TYR A 114 -1.83 -19.76 -8.00
N LYS A 115 -2.33 -20.53 -7.02
CA LYS A 115 -3.54 -21.33 -7.20
C LYS A 115 -4.70 -20.38 -7.50
N ALA A 116 -5.32 -20.52 -8.68
CA ALA A 116 -6.43 -19.67 -9.13
C ALA A 116 -7.56 -19.55 -8.09
N THR A 117 -7.84 -20.63 -7.34
CA THR A 117 -8.87 -20.68 -6.28
C THR A 117 -8.56 -19.78 -5.08
N ARG A 118 -7.33 -19.27 -4.96
CA ARG A 118 -6.95 -18.32 -3.91
C ARG A 118 -7.08 -16.86 -4.34
N ILE A 119 -7.30 -16.59 -5.62
CA ILE A 119 -7.41 -15.22 -6.16
C ILE A 119 -8.89 -14.89 -6.36
N THR A 120 -9.40 -14.07 -5.45
CA THR A 120 -10.79 -13.60 -5.45
C THR A 120 -10.95 -12.34 -6.29
N GLU A 121 -12.20 -11.91 -6.54
CA GLU A 121 -12.51 -10.66 -7.24
C GLU A 121 -12.18 -9.40 -6.43
N ASN A 122 -11.91 -9.54 -5.12
CA ASN A 122 -11.49 -8.43 -4.25
C ASN A 122 -9.96 -8.30 -4.17
N MET A 123 -9.23 -8.88 -5.12
CA MET A 123 -7.77 -8.89 -5.15
C MET A 123 -7.27 -8.39 -6.50
N ILE A 124 -6.14 -7.69 -6.48
CA ILE A 124 -5.48 -7.12 -7.66
C ILE A 124 -4.05 -7.63 -7.69
N CYS A 125 -3.54 -7.87 -8.89
CA CYS A 125 -2.20 -8.38 -9.10
C CYS A 125 -1.44 -7.39 -9.99
N ALA A 126 -0.22 -7.08 -9.59
CA ALA A 126 0.67 -6.20 -10.34
C ALA A 126 2.08 -6.76 -10.32
N GLY A 127 2.80 -6.64 -11.43
CA GLY A 127 4.18 -7.13 -11.56
C GLY A 127 4.42 -7.91 -12.83
N LYS A 128 5.72 -8.09 -13.15
CA LYS A 128 6.16 -8.87 -14.32
C LYS A 128 7.54 -9.46 -14.09
N GLY A 129 7.66 -10.79 -14.18
CA GLY A 129 8.94 -11.47 -14.07
C GLY A 129 9.61 -11.26 -12.71
N MET A 130 10.76 -10.59 -12.69
CA MET A 130 11.49 -10.20 -11.47
C MET A 130 11.16 -8.79 -10.96
N MET A 131 10.28 -8.05 -11.66
CA MET A 131 9.74 -6.77 -11.16
C MET A 131 8.55 -7.06 -10.26
N ASP A 132 8.83 -7.19 -8.97
CA ASP A 132 7.86 -7.43 -7.91
C ASP A 132 8.11 -6.45 -6.75
N SER A 133 7.07 -6.17 -5.98
CA SER A 133 7.24 -5.54 -4.68
C SER A 133 7.98 -6.52 -3.76
N CYS A 134 9.18 -6.14 -3.31
CA CYS A 134 9.90 -6.94 -2.33
C CYS A 134 9.25 -6.84 -0.94
N GLN A 135 9.61 -7.77 -0.06
CA GLN A 135 9.06 -7.87 1.28
C GLN A 135 9.41 -6.65 2.16
N GLY A 136 8.44 -6.11 2.90
CA GLY A 136 8.75 -5.15 3.98
C GLY A 136 7.62 -4.19 4.36
N ASP A 137 6.73 -3.83 3.42
CA ASP A 137 5.63 -2.88 3.67
C ASP A 137 4.25 -3.45 3.37
N SER A 138 3.84 -4.48 4.12
CA SER A 138 2.47 -5.01 4.00
C SER A 138 1.44 -3.94 4.33
N GLY A 139 0.50 -3.71 3.39
CA GLY A 139 -0.49 -2.64 3.48
C GLY A 139 -0.05 -1.30 2.85
N GLY A 140 1.12 -1.26 2.20
CA GLY A 140 1.55 -0.14 1.37
C GLY A 140 0.68 0.06 0.12
N PRO A 141 0.77 1.23 -0.53
CA PRO A 141 -0.12 1.59 -1.62
C PRO A 141 0.32 0.98 -2.97
N LEU A 142 -0.67 0.62 -3.79
CA LEU A 142 -0.55 0.53 -5.25
C LEU A 142 -1.29 1.73 -5.84
N LEU A 143 -0.58 2.56 -6.60
CA LEU A 143 -1.08 3.83 -7.11
C LEU A 143 -1.18 3.83 -8.64
N VAL A 144 -2.13 4.57 -9.19
CA VAL A 144 -2.19 4.90 -10.63
C VAL A 144 -2.31 6.40 -10.82
N HIS A 145 -1.75 6.91 -11.92
CA HIS A 145 -1.99 8.27 -12.36
C HIS A 145 -3.39 8.41 -12.98
N ASP A 146 -4.13 9.45 -12.57
CA ASP A 146 -5.34 9.93 -13.22
C ASP A 146 -5.24 11.45 -13.42
N GLY A 147 -4.79 11.87 -14.61
CA GLY A 147 -4.43 13.26 -14.89
C GLY A 147 -3.35 13.76 -13.93
N ASP A 148 -3.64 14.85 -13.22
CA ASP A 148 -2.73 15.49 -12.25
C ASP A 148 -2.78 14.88 -10.84
N LYS A 149 -3.47 13.74 -10.67
CA LYS A 149 -3.70 13.10 -9.37
C LYS A 149 -3.20 11.67 -9.36
N PHE A 150 -2.98 11.18 -8.13
CA PHE A 150 -2.81 9.75 -7.86
C PHE A 150 -4.09 9.20 -7.21
N GLU A 151 -4.56 8.08 -7.74
CA GLU A 151 -5.61 7.27 -7.14
C GLU A 151 -4.97 6.00 -6.54
N ILE A 152 -5.45 5.59 -5.36
CA ILE A 152 -5.18 4.24 -4.89
C ILE A 152 -5.99 3.26 -5.73
N VAL A 153 -5.35 2.16 -6.11
CA VAL A 153 -5.95 1.08 -6.90
C VAL A 153 -6.87 0.22 -6.03
#